data_AF-U2QH30-F1
#
_entry.id   AF-U2QH30-F1
#
_cell.length_a   1.000
_cell.length_b   1.000
_cell.length_c   1.000
_cell.angle_alpha   90.00
_cell.angle_beta   90.00
_cell.angle_gamma   90.00
#
_symmetry.space_group_name_H-M   'P 1'
#
loop_
_entity.id
_entity.type
_entity.pdbx_description
1 polymer ?
#
loop_
_entity_poly.entity_id
_entity_poly.type
_entity_poly.pdbx_seq_one_letter_code
_entity_poly.pdbx_strand_id
1 'polypeptide(L)' 'MHIENVGDYLKKNGIKPSVQRMKIFQYLLDHHTHPTVDDIFQNLSPEMPTLSKTTVYNTLNIFVSNNIIQEIIIEE' A
#
# COMPACT_ATOMS: atom_id res chain seq x y z
N MET A 1 10.06 -11.54 0.93
CA MET A 1 9.25 -11.89 -0.26
C MET A 1 9.91 -11.22 -1.46
N HIS A 2 10.33 -11.94 -2.49
CA HIS A 2 10.94 -11.30 -3.66
C HIS A 2 9.85 -11.08 -4.73
N ILE A 3 9.45 -9.84 -4.95
CA ILE A 3 8.47 -9.48 -5.99
C ILE A 3 9.22 -8.71 -7.08
N GLU A 4 9.41 -9.34 -8.24
CA GLU A 4 10.13 -8.73 -9.37
C GLU A 4 9.30 -7.65 -10.08
N ASN A 5 7.97 -7.78 -10.05
CA ASN A 5 7.06 -6.81 -10.66
C ASN A 5 5.81 -6.63 -9.79
N VAL A 6 5.70 -5.47 -9.13
CA VAL A 6 4.55 -5.13 -8.27
C VAL A 6 3.24 -5.09 -9.06
N GLY A 7 3.25 -4.55 -10.28
CA GLY A 7 2.05 -4.45 -11.11
C GLY A 7 1.45 -5.81 -11.43
N ASP A 8 2.28 -6.78 -11.79
CA ASP A 8 1.83 -8.14 -12.09
C ASP A 8 1.45 -8.92 -10.83
N TYR A 9 2.13 -8.69 -9.70
CA TYR A 9 1.71 -9.23 -8.41
C TYR A 9 0.30 -8.75 -8.03
N LEU A 10 0.03 -7.45 -8.15
CA LEU A 10 -1.29 -6.89 -7.87
C LEU A 10 -2.36 -7.50 -8.80
N LYS A 11 -2.09 -7.60 -10.11
CA LYS A 11 -3.02 -8.23 -11.07
C LYS A 11 -3.33 -9.68 -10.71
N LYS A 12 -2.31 -10.47 -10.35
CA LYS A 12 -2.46 -11.88 -9.95
C LYS A 12 -3.36 -12.03 -8.72
N ASN A 13 -3.35 -11.04 -7.84
CA ASN A 13 -4.20 -10.96 -6.66
C ASN A 13 -5.52 -10.20 -6.90
N GLY A 14 -5.96 -10.04 -8.15
CA GLY A 14 -7.26 -9.42 -8.48
C GLY A 14 -7.31 -7.90 -8.32
N ILE A 15 -6.18 -7.24 -8.08
CA ILE A 15 -6.11 -5.79 -7.86
C ILE A 15 -5.62 -5.09 -9.13
N LYS A 16 -6.42 -4.14 -9.64
CA LYS A 16 -5.98 -3.28 -10.75
C LYS A 16 -4.75 -2.45 -10.35
N PRO A 17 -3.61 -2.54 -11.05
CA PRO A 17 -2.38 -1.86 -10.67
C PRO A 17 -2.38 -0.40 -11.15
N SER A 18 -2.90 0.51 -10.33
CA SER A 18 -2.70 1.95 -10.55
C SER A 18 -1.33 2.39 -10.04
N VAL A 19 -0.82 3.53 -10.52
CA VAL A 19 0.45 4.11 -10.06
C VAL A 19 0.46 4.29 -8.53
N GLN A 20 -0.65 4.79 -7.97
CA GLN A 20 -0.82 4.94 -6.52
C GLN A 20 -0.73 3.61 -5.77
N ARG A 21 -1.43 2.57 -6.24
CA ARG A 21 -1.40 1.25 -5.60
C ARG A 21 -0.03 0.60 -5.68
N MET A 22 0.64 0.70 -6.83
CA MET A 22 1.98 0.17 -7.00
C MET A 22 2.99 0.87 -6.08
N LYS A 23 2.92 2.19 -5.98
CA LYS A 23 3.79 2.98 -5.09
C LYS A 23 3.55 2.69 -3.61
N ILE A 24 2.29 2.61 -3.18
CA ILE A 24 1.93 2.24 -1.80
C ILE A 24 2.41 0.82 -1.48
N PHE A 25 2.20 -0.13 -2.38
CA PHE A 25 2.63 -1.51 -2.15
C PHE A 25 4.16 -1.63 -2.15
N GLN A 26 4.85 -0.94 -3.07
CA GLN A 26 6.31 -0.89 -3.08
C GLN A 26 6.87 -0.30 -1.77
N TYR A 27 6.27 0.78 -1.27
CA TYR A 27 6.64 1.35 0.03
C TYR A 27 6.58 0.30 1.16
N LEU A 28 5.51 -0.52 1.19
CA LEU A 28 5.36 -1.59 2.18
C LEU A 28 6.38 -2.73 2.00
N LEU A 29 6.87 -2.98 0.79
CA LEU A 29 7.93 -3.98 0.54
C LEU A 29 9.30 -3.46 0.99
N ASP A 30 9.56 -2.17 0.77
CA ASP A 30 10.86 -1.56 1.08
C ASP A 30 11.00 -1.32 2.60
N HIS A 31 9.88 -1.05 3.29
CA HIS A 31 9.85 -0.78 4.72
C HIS A 31 9.38 -2.02 5.48
N HIS A 32 10.32 -2.71 6.14
CA HIS A 32 10.06 -3.89 6.96
C HIS A 32 9.52 -3.51 8.36
N THR A 33 8.55 -2.60 8.40
CA THR A 33 7.89 -2.11 9.61
C THR A 33 6.37 -2.21 9.44
N HIS A 34 5.60 -1.90 10.48
CA HIS A 34 4.14 -1.76 10.41
C HIS A 34 3.78 -0.27 10.38
N PRO A 35 3.91 0.41 9.23
CA PRO A 35 3.66 1.85 9.15
C PRO A 35 2.18 2.16 9.30
N THR A 36 1.88 3.33 9.86
CA THR A 36 0.53 3.88 9.89
C THR A 36 0.18 4.49 8.54
N VAL A 37 -1.11 4.81 8.35
CA VAL A 37 -1.56 5.53 7.14
C VAL A 37 -0.89 6.89 7.00
N ASP A 38 -0.67 7.57 8.13
CA ASP A 38 -0.01 8.86 8.14
C ASP A 38 1.46 8.75 7.75
N ASP A 39 2.16 7.69 8.19
CA ASP A 39 3.55 7.44 7.78
C ASP A 39 3.64 7.23 6.27
N ILE A 40 2.79 6.38 5.70
CA ILE A 40 2.77 6.11 4.25
C ILE A 40 2.47 7.39 3.47
N PHE A 41 1.49 8.17 3.93
CA PHE A 41 1.12 9.42 3.27
C PHE A 41 2.26 10.44 3.30
N GLN A 42 2.90 10.65 4.45
CA GLN A 42 3.98 11.63 4.58
C GLN A 42 5.19 11.27 3.73
N ASN A 43 5.52 9.98 3.62
CA ASN A 43 6.65 9.54 2.81
C ASN A 43 6.36 9.57 1.30
N LEU A 44 5.12 9.34 0.87
CA LEU A 44 4.78 9.29 -0.56
C LEU A 44 4.25 10.62 -1.13
N SER A 45 3.68 11.49 -0.30
CA SER A 45 3.10 12.76 -0.76
C SER A 45 4.09 13.71 -1.47
N PRO A 46 5.40 13.77 -1.12
CA PRO A 46 6.36 14.61 -1.84
C PRO A 46 6.60 14.16 -3.29
N GLU A 47 6.55 12.85 -3.55
CA GLU A 47 6.68 12.29 -4.91
C GLU A 47 5.34 12.27 -5.67
N MET A 48 4.22 12.29 -4.94
CA MET A 48 2.88 12.11 -5.48
C MET A 48 1.92 13.18 -4.96
N PRO A 49 1.96 14.42 -5.48
CA PRO A 49 1.14 15.53 -4.95
C PRO A 49 -0.38 15.29 -5.01
N THR A 50 -0.83 14.39 -5.89
CA THR A 50 -2.25 13.99 -6.02
C THR A 50 -2.69 12.92 -5.01
N LEU A 51 -1.76 12.37 -4.21
CA LEU A 51 -2.07 11.38 -3.20
C LEU A 51 -2.80 12.05 -2.04
N SER A 52 -3.86 11.42 -1.56
CA SER A 52 -4.58 11.85 -0.35
C SER A 52 -4.53 10.76 0.71
N LYS A 53 -4.69 11.12 1.99
CA LYS A 53 -4.83 10.12 3.07
C LYS A 53 -5.96 9.13 2.79
N THR A 54 -7.09 9.61 2.27
CA THR A 54 -8.23 8.76 1.86
C THR A 54 -7.84 7.74 0.80
N THR A 55 -7.00 8.14 -0.17
CA THR A 55 -6.47 7.22 -1.19
C THR A 55 -5.61 6.12 -0.57
N VAL A 56 -4.78 6.46 0.43
CA VAL A 56 -3.96 5.48 1.15
C VAL A 56 -4.85 4.50 1.91
N TYR A 57 -5.78 5.00 2.73
CA TYR A 57 -6.76 4.18 3.46
C TYR A 57 -7.51 3.21 2.54
N ASN A 58 -8.11 3.72 1.47
CA ASN A 58 -8.86 2.89 0.51
C ASN A 58 -7.97 1.83 -0.15
N THR A 59 -6.73 2.17 -0.44
CA THR A 59 -5.77 1.23 -1.05
C THR A 59 -5.41 0.12 -0.08
N LEU A 60 -5.11 0.45 1.19
CA LEU A 60 -4.79 -0.54 2.22
C LEU A 60 -5.98 -1.46 2.49
N ASN A 61 -7.21 -0.92 2.59
CA ASN A 61 -8.41 -1.74 2.75
C ASN A 61 -8.59 -2.74 1.60
N ILE A 62 -8.30 -2.34 0.36
CA ILE A 62 -8.32 -3.25 -0.79
C ILE A 62 -7.25 -4.34 -0.62
N PHE A 63 -6.05 -3.98 -0.18
CA PHE A 63 -4.97 -4.95 0.01
C PHE A 63 -5.29 -5.96 1.12
N VAL A 64 -5.88 -5.51 2.24
CA VAL A 64 -6.36 -6.38 3.33
C VAL A 64 -7.48 -7.29 2.82
N SER A 65 -8.47 -6.75 2.10
CA SER A 65 -9.59 -7.52 1.56
C SER A 65 -9.16 -8.60 0.55
N ASN A 66 -8.00 -8.41 -0.10
CA ASN A 66 -7.41 -9.39 -1.02
C ASN A 66 -6.34 -10.27 -0.34
N ASN A 67 -6.19 -10.21 0.99
CA ASN A 67 -5.26 -10.99 1.79
C ASN A 67 -3.77 -10.85 1.35
N ILE A 68 -3.38 -9.70 0.80
CA ILE A 68 -1.98 -9.45 0.40
C ILE A 68 -1.20 -8.62 1.42
N ILE A 69 -1.89 -7.99 2.37
CA ILE A 69 -1.32 -7.35 3.55
C ILE A 69 -2.17 -7.70 4.76
N GLN A 70 -1.61 -7.54 5.96
CA GLN A 70 -2.31 -7.70 7.22
C GLN A 70 -2.34 -6.36 7.96
N GLU A 71 -3.53 -5.96 8.42
CA GLU A 71 -3.68 -4.83 9.34
C GLU A 71 -3.44 -5.29 10.79
N ILE A 72 -2.90 -4.38 11.61
CA ILE A 72 -2.75 -4.58 13.06
C ILE A 72 -3.64 -3.56 13.73
N ILE A 73 -4.64 -4.06 14.45
CA ILE A 73 -5.52 -3.26 15.29
C ILE A 73 -4.92 -3.28 16.70
N ILE A 74 -4.63 -2.11 17.23
CA ILE A 74 -4.17 -1.94 18.61
C ILE A 74 -5.39 -1.50 19.40
N GLU A 75 -5.87 -2.38 20.29
CA GLU A 75 -6.89 -2.04 21.29
C GLU A 75 -6.19 -1.35 22.47
N GLU A 76 -6.81 -0.28 22.99
CA GLU A 76 -6.30 0.52 24.12
C GLU A 76 -6.65 -0.13 25.47
#